data_AF-X1N990-F1
#
_entry.id   AF-X1N990-F1
#
_cell.length_a   1.000
_cell.length_b   1.000
_cell.length_c   1.000
_cell.angle_alpha   90.00
_cell.angle_beta   90.00
_cell.angle_gamma   90.00
#
_symmetry.space_group_name_H-M   'P 1'
#
loop_
_entity.id
_entity.type
_entity.pdbx_description
1 polymer ?
#
loop_
_entity_poly.entity_id
_entity_poly.type
_entity_poly.pdbx_seq_one_letter_code
_entity_poly.pdbx_strand_id
1 'polypeptide(L)'
;MENDLNRANSLYIRVPGGYGDNLMATAVVAAVRREYPDMRIFVATKRLDIFENNPHIAGLYNTRTLLKKNMSVYNRCCVLEYVPYAKIRESNEKKHWIDFFYDCLPISIKHRTYQPEIYLTWRERNCRSRRLEKLQRPIAVISPYGGATSKIPNKFYPVEKWPAIVAGLSEASFSVIQVGEKKEGPVLPGVIDWRGLGYRKSAAALLHCDALITHPSGFMHLATALLVPCLTLFGGV
;
A
#
# COMPACT_ATOMS: atom_id res chain seq x y z
N MET A 1 35.71 8.00 2.83
CA MET A 1 34.43 8.14 3.56
C MET A 1 33.62 6.83 3.45
N GLU A 2 34.25 5.69 3.70
CA GLU A 2 33.63 4.36 3.54
C GLU A 2 33.55 3.60 4.88
N ASN A 3 33.97 4.25 5.98
CA ASN A 3 34.25 3.61 7.26
C ASN A 3 33.37 4.04 8.44
N ASP A 4 32.38 4.92 8.27
CA ASP A 4 31.50 5.35 9.38
C ASP A 4 30.15 4.61 9.44
N LEU A 5 29.74 3.91 8.38
CA LEU A 5 28.52 3.09 8.40
C LEU A 5 28.72 1.72 9.05
N ASN A 6 29.97 1.22 9.13
CA ASN A 6 30.31 -0.03 9.84
C ASN A 6 30.13 0.03 11.37
N ARG A 7 29.74 1.20 11.93
CA ARG A 7 29.46 1.35 13.37
C ARG A 7 27.98 1.45 13.72
N ALA A 8 27.07 1.53 12.76
CA ALA A 8 25.65 1.56 13.04
C ALA A 8 24.94 0.38 12.36
N ASN A 9 24.78 -0.74 13.07
CA ASN A 9 23.90 -1.87 12.70
C ASN A 9 22.41 -1.48 12.73
N SER A 10 22.07 -0.22 12.48
CA SER A 10 20.72 0.33 12.56
C SER A 10 20.46 1.25 11.37
N LEU A 11 19.43 0.94 10.59
CA LEU A 11 18.93 1.79 9.51
C LEU A 11 17.62 2.43 9.95
N TYR A 12 17.55 3.76 9.92
CA TYR A 12 16.32 4.50 10.22
C TYR A 12 15.72 5.01 8.91
N ILE A 13 14.48 4.65 8.64
CA ILE A 13 13.76 4.98 7.41
C ILE A 13 12.51 5.77 7.76
N ARG A 14 12.22 6.83 7.02
CA ARG A 14 10.96 7.58 7.10
C ARG A 14 10.22 7.50 5.78
N VAL A 15 8.93 7.16 5.83
CA VAL A 15 8.06 7.08 4.65
C VAL A 15 6.91 8.09 4.80
N PRO A 16 7.01 9.28 4.17
CA PRO A 16 6.03 10.35 4.35
C PRO A 16 4.72 10.14 3.57
N GLY A 17 4.73 9.25 2.58
CA GLY A 17 3.67 9.06 1.60
C GLY A 17 2.37 8.41 2.09
N GLY A 18 1.51 8.08 1.13
CA GLY A 18 0.21 7.45 1.36
C GLY A 18 0.30 5.95 1.65
N TYR A 19 -0.84 5.26 1.61
CA TYR A 19 -0.88 3.80 1.79
C TYR A 19 -0.05 3.06 0.74
N GLY A 20 -0.14 3.48 -0.53
CA GLY A 20 0.65 2.88 -1.62
C GLY A 20 2.16 2.99 -1.41
N ASP A 21 2.65 4.19 -1.08
CA ASP A 21 4.08 4.44 -0.85
C ASP A 21 4.62 3.63 0.32
N ASN A 22 3.87 3.59 1.42
CA ASN A 22 4.24 2.80 2.59
C ASN A 22 4.25 1.30 2.29
N LEU A 23 3.31 0.82 1.49
CA LEU A 23 3.29 -0.58 1.10
C LEU A 23 4.43 -0.93 0.14
N MET A 24 4.73 -0.07 -0.84
CA MET A 24 5.91 -0.20 -1.70
C MET A 24 7.22 -0.21 -0.90
N ALA A 25 7.33 0.61 0.14
CA ALA A 25 8.51 0.63 1.01
C ALA A 25 8.74 -0.69 1.77
N THR A 26 7.72 -1.54 1.95
CA THR A 26 7.91 -2.87 2.56
C THR A 26 8.81 -3.77 1.71
N ALA A 27 8.77 -3.63 0.37
CA ALA A 27 9.63 -4.38 -0.53
C ALA A 27 11.12 -3.98 -0.35
N VAL A 28 11.37 -2.68 -0.16
CA VAL A 28 12.71 -2.14 0.13
C VAL A 28 13.21 -2.67 1.47
N VAL A 29 12.36 -2.65 2.50
CA VAL A 29 12.69 -3.20 3.83
C VAL A 29 13.03 -4.69 3.75
N ALA A 30 12.27 -5.48 2.99
CA ALA A 30 12.54 -6.91 2.79
C ALA A 30 13.89 -7.13 2.06
N ALA A 31 14.19 -6.34 1.04
CA ALA A 31 15.47 -6.41 0.32
C ALA A 31 16.66 -6.05 1.22
N VAL A 32 16.56 -4.98 2.01
CA VAL A 32 17.60 -4.61 2.99
C VAL A 32 17.81 -5.75 3.99
N ARG A 33 16.75 -6.33 4.54
CA ARG A 33 16.87 -7.44 5.50
C ARG A 33 17.52 -8.68 4.88
N ARG A 34 17.21 -8.98 3.62
CA ARG A 34 17.80 -10.12 2.91
C ARG A 34 19.30 -9.93 2.67
N GLU A 35 19.73 -8.74 2.28
CA GLU A 35 21.13 -8.45 1.95
C GLU A 35 21.98 -8.16 3.20
N TYR A 36 21.36 -7.62 4.25
CA TYR A 36 21.99 -7.33 5.54
C TYR A 36 21.17 -7.93 6.70
N PRO A 37 21.29 -9.24 6.97
CA PRO A 37 20.47 -9.94 7.97
C PRO A 37 20.54 -9.36 9.39
N ASP A 38 21.72 -8.87 9.78
CA ASP A 38 22.00 -8.29 11.10
C ASP A 38 21.60 -6.82 11.24
N MET A 39 21.19 -6.16 10.14
CA MET A 39 20.78 -4.76 10.14
C MET A 39 19.44 -4.61 10.88
N ARG A 40 19.41 -3.77 11.92
CA ARG A 40 18.17 -3.40 12.61
C ARG A 40 17.47 -2.27 11.87
N ILE A 41 16.36 -2.58 11.22
CA ILE A 41 15.62 -1.59 10.43
C ILE A 41 14.52 -0.96 11.30
N PHE A 42 14.52 0.37 11.41
CA PHE A 42 13.50 1.14 12.12
C PHE A 42 12.72 1.98 11.12
N VAL A 43 11.38 1.89 11.15
CA VAL A 43 10.51 2.62 10.22
C VAL A 43 9.74 3.70 10.96
N ALA A 44 9.72 4.90 10.41
CA ALA A 44 8.93 6.03 10.89
C ALA A 44 7.86 6.40 9.85
N THR A 45 6.58 6.22 10.20
CA THR A 45 5.46 6.53 9.30
C THR A 45 4.22 7.02 10.07
N LYS A 46 3.26 7.62 9.35
CA LYS A 46 1.88 7.82 9.85
C LYS A 46 1.01 6.56 9.67
N ARG A 47 1.42 5.62 8.80
CA ARG A 47 0.71 4.39 8.43
C ARG A 47 1.32 3.18 9.15
N LEU A 48 1.26 3.20 10.48
CA LEU A 48 1.83 2.14 11.31
C LEU A 48 1.24 0.76 10.96
N ASP A 49 -0.05 0.77 10.66
CA ASP A 49 -0.87 -0.38 10.28
C ASP A 49 -0.32 -1.16 9.08
N ILE A 50 0.45 -0.55 8.19
CA ILE A 50 1.12 -1.28 7.09
C ILE A 50 2.28 -2.16 7.59
N PHE A 51 3.03 -1.68 8.59
CA PHE A 51 4.26 -2.30 9.06
C PHE A 51 4.08 -3.16 10.32
N GLU A 52 2.87 -3.18 10.90
CA GLU A 52 2.53 -4.06 12.01
C GLU A 52 2.80 -5.53 11.66
N ASN A 53 3.49 -6.23 12.57
CA ASN A 53 3.94 -7.63 12.44
C ASN A 53 4.93 -7.90 11.31
N ASN A 54 5.52 -6.87 10.70
CA ASN A 54 6.56 -7.08 9.69
C ASN A 54 7.84 -7.64 10.35
N PRO A 55 8.30 -8.85 9.98
CA PRO A 55 9.44 -9.51 10.62
C PRO A 55 10.79 -8.86 10.25
N HIS A 56 10.80 -8.00 9.24
CA HIS A 56 12.02 -7.39 8.75
C HIS A 56 12.42 -6.12 9.52
N ILE A 57 11.52 -5.56 10.35
CA ILE A 57 11.79 -4.35 11.12
C ILE A 57 12.06 -4.66 12.60
N ALA A 58 12.98 -3.91 13.19
CA ALA A 58 13.30 -3.94 14.63
C ALA A 58 12.41 -2.97 15.44
N GLY A 59 11.81 -1.97 14.79
CA GLY A 59 10.94 -1.02 15.48
C GLY A 59 10.17 -0.11 14.55
N LEU A 60 9.05 0.40 15.06
CA LEU A 60 8.10 1.20 14.32
C LEU A 60 7.77 2.47 15.12
N TYR A 61 7.86 3.63 14.48
CA TYR A 61 7.64 4.92 15.09
C TYR A 61 6.53 5.69 14.37
N ASN A 62 5.63 6.32 15.13
CA ASN A 62 4.77 7.34 14.56
C ASN A 62 5.61 8.57 14.21
N THR A 63 5.63 8.97 12.93
CA THR A 63 6.46 10.09 12.46
C THR A 63 6.22 11.39 13.23
N ARG A 64 4.95 11.70 13.59
CA ARG A 64 4.63 12.93 14.32
C ARG A 64 5.16 12.88 15.76
N THR A 65 5.00 11.73 16.42
CA THR A 65 5.54 11.52 17.76
C THR A 65 7.06 11.58 17.76
N LEU A 66 7.70 10.95 16.76
CA LEU A 66 9.16 10.95 16.62
C LEU A 66 9.70 12.36 16.42
N LEU A 67 9.09 13.15 15.51
CA LEU A 67 9.44 14.55 15.29
C LEU A 67 9.39 15.37 16.58
N LYS A 68 8.34 15.18 17.39
CA LYS A 68 8.13 15.95 18.64
C LYS A 68 9.03 15.50 19.79
N LYS A 69 9.22 14.19 19.95
CA LYS A 69 9.85 13.61 21.15
C LYS A 69 11.32 13.24 20.96
N ASN A 70 11.77 13.02 19.73
CA ASN A 70 13.14 12.59 19.46
C ASN A 70 13.62 13.10 18.10
N MET A 71 13.85 14.42 18.01
CA MET A 71 14.29 15.11 16.81
C MET A 71 15.62 14.57 16.26
N SER A 72 16.51 14.11 17.13
CA SER A 72 17.79 13.51 16.74
C SER A 72 17.57 12.26 15.87
N VAL A 73 16.71 11.34 16.29
CA VAL A 73 16.37 10.16 15.50
C VAL A 73 15.60 10.55 14.25
N TYR A 74 14.67 11.51 14.34
CA TYR A 74 13.92 12.00 13.17
C TYR A 74 14.82 12.53 12.05
N ASN A 75 15.87 13.29 12.39
CA ASN A 75 16.82 13.85 11.44
C ASN A 75 17.81 12.81 10.87
N ARG A 76 18.00 11.68 11.57
CA ARG A 76 18.83 10.56 11.10
C ARG A 76 18.11 9.66 10.09
N CYS A 77 16.80 9.79 9.95
CA CYS A 77 16.04 8.94 9.03
C CYS A 77 16.41 9.25 7.57
N CYS A 78 16.77 8.21 6.83
CA CYS A 78 16.69 8.21 5.37
C CYS A 78 15.21 8.37 4.97
N VAL A 79 14.91 9.33 4.08
CA VAL A 79 13.54 9.61 3.64
C VAL A 79 13.30 8.89 2.32
N LEU A 80 12.36 7.94 2.30
CA LEU A 80 11.97 7.28 1.05
C LEU A 80 10.93 8.13 0.35
N GLU A 81 11.37 8.83 -0.70
CA GLU A 81 10.54 9.67 -1.53
C GLU A 81 11.01 9.61 -2.97
N TYR A 82 10.09 9.86 -3.89
CA TYR A 82 10.42 9.95 -5.30
C TYR A 82 10.64 11.41 -5.72
N VAL A 83 11.39 11.58 -6.81
CA VAL A 83 11.60 12.90 -7.42
C VAL A 83 10.23 13.46 -7.86
N PRO A 84 9.99 14.78 -7.79
CA PRO A 84 8.74 15.38 -8.24
C PRO A 84 8.36 14.95 -9.66
N TYR A 85 7.08 14.59 -9.86
CA TYR A 85 6.57 14.04 -11.12
C TYR A 85 6.91 14.89 -12.36
N ALA A 86 6.92 16.23 -12.23
CA ALA A 86 7.30 17.13 -13.31
C ALA A 86 8.70 16.82 -13.87
N LYS A 87 9.68 16.59 -12.99
CA LYS A 87 11.05 16.24 -13.39
C LYS A 87 11.16 14.85 -14.01
N ILE A 88 10.34 13.90 -13.54
CA ILE A 88 10.28 12.55 -14.11
C ILE A 88 9.67 12.60 -15.51
N ARG A 89 8.64 13.43 -15.73
CA ARG A 89 8.02 13.59 -17.06
C ARG A 89 8.97 14.24 -18.07
N GLU A 90 9.83 15.13 -17.59
CA GLU A 90 10.89 15.74 -18.40
C GLU A 90 12.04 14.77 -18.70
N SER A 91 12.25 13.75 -17.87
CA SER A 91 13.22 12.70 -18.14
C SER A 91 12.61 11.61 -19.04
N ASN A 92 13.35 11.19 -20.07
CA ASN A 92 12.98 10.01 -20.87
C ASN A 92 13.35 8.68 -20.17
N GLU A 93 13.77 8.74 -18.90
CA GLU A 93 14.21 7.57 -18.16
C GLU A 93 13.01 6.83 -17.57
N LYS A 94 12.80 5.58 -18.01
CA LYS A 94 11.79 4.70 -17.43
C LYS A 94 12.35 4.06 -16.18
N LYS A 95 11.83 4.46 -15.02
CA LYS A 95 12.27 3.96 -13.71
C LYS A 95 11.10 3.44 -12.90
N HIS A 96 11.27 2.30 -12.23
CA HIS A 96 10.25 1.78 -11.34
C HIS A 96 10.13 2.68 -10.10
N TRP A 97 8.92 2.92 -9.58
CA TRP A 97 8.73 3.81 -8.43
C TRP A 97 9.52 3.39 -7.18
N ILE A 98 9.63 2.07 -6.94
CA ILE A 98 10.46 1.51 -5.86
C ILE A 98 11.96 1.79 -6.06
N ASP A 99 12.45 1.95 -7.29
CA ASP A 99 13.87 2.28 -7.51
C ASP A 99 14.25 3.63 -6.93
N PHE A 100 13.34 4.62 -6.95
CA PHE A 100 13.57 5.89 -6.27
C PHE A 100 13.79 5.69 -4.77
N PHE A 101 13.07 4.75 -4.14
CA PHE A 101 13.29 4.46 -2.72
C PHE A 101 14.63 3.78 -2.47
N TYR A 102 15.07 2.88 -3.35
CA TYR A 102 16.41 2.30 -3.23
C TYR A 102 17.50 3.37 -3.32
N ASP A 103 17.33 4.36 -4.20
CA ASP A 103 18.31 5.42 -4.39
C ASP A 103 18.37 6.42 -3.22
N CYS A 104 17.34 6.46 -2.37
CA CYS A 104 17.37 7.23 -1.13
C CYS A 104 18.26 6.57 -0.05
N LEU A 105 18.52 5.26 -0.14
CA LEU A 105 19.22 4.53 0.91
C LEU A 105 20.70 4.95 0.97
N PRO A 106 21.29 5.05 2.18
CA PRO A 106 22.71 5.31 2.35
C PRO A 106 23.58 4.06 2.10
N ILE A 107 22.98 2.98 1.62
CA ILE A 107 23.60 1.68 1.37
C ILE A 107 23.15 1.16 0.00
N SER A 108 24.02 0.46 -0.70
CA SER A 108 23.69 -0.14 -2.00
C SER A 108 23.02 -1.50 -1.82
N ILE A 109 21.90 -1.72 -2.50
CA ILE A 109 21.20 -3.01 -2.55
C ILE A 109 21.42 -3.65 -3.92
N LYS A 110 22.18 -4.75 -3.97
CA LYS A 110 22.45 -5.51 -5.19
C LYS A 110 21.22 -6.31 -5.61
N HIS A 111 20.53 -6.92 -4.64
CA HIS A 111 19.37 -7.76 -4.90
C HIS A 111 18.10 -7.00 -4.50
N ARG A 112 17.56 -6.22 -5.44
CA ARG A 112 16.31 -5.48 -5.24
C ARG A 112 15.09 -6.41 -5.21
N THR A 113 14.13 -6.10 -4.35
CA THR A 113 12.79 -6.72 -4.30
C THR A 113 11.75 -5.67 -4.67
N TYR A 114 10.77 -6.06 -5.47
CA TYR A 114 9.69 -5.18 -5.94
C TYR A 114 8.30 -5.61 -5.47
N GLN A 115 8.19 -6.82 -4.90
CA GLN A 115 6.96 -7.33 -4.33
C GLN A 115 6.74 -6.71 -2.94
N PRO A 116 5.71 -5.86 -2.76
CA PRO A 116 5.31 -5.41 -1.43
C PRO A 116 4.68 -6.55 -0.62
N GLU A 117 4.69 -6.43 0.70
CA GLU A 117 4.13 -7.41 1.61
C GLU A 117 3.36 -6.74 2.74
N ILE A 118 2.31 -7.41 3.22
CA ILE A 118 1.58 -7.01 4.43
C ILE A 118 1.44 -8.22 5.37
N TYR A 119 1.85 -8.03 6.61
CA TYR A 119 1.94 -9.11 7.59
C TYR A 119 0.70 -9.09 8.49
N LEU A 120 -0.32 -9.86 8.10
CA LEU A 120 -1.57 -10.01 8.86
C LEU A 120 -1.46 -11.11 9.91
N THR A 121 -1.99 -10.87 11.11
CA THR A 121 -2.15 -11.91 12.14
C THR A 121 -3.15 -12.98 11.70
N TRP A 122 -3.13 -14.15 12.35
CA TRP A 122 -4.11 -15.20 12.10
C TRP A 122 -5.56 -14.71 12.30
N ARG A 123 -5.82 -13.91 13.34
CA ARG A 123 -7.15 -13.33 13.60
C ARG A 123 -7.59 -12.39 12.50
N GLU A 124 -6.67 -11.57 11.98
CA GLU A 124 -6.96 -10.68 10.87
C GLU A 124 -7.24 -11.46 9.60
N ARG A 125 -6.38 -12.43 9.24
CA ARG A 125 -6.58 -13.28 8.06
C ARG A 125 -7.93 -13.98 8.07
N ASN A 126 -8.44 -14.40 9.22
CA ASN A 126 -9.74 -15.06 9.35
C ASN A 126 -10.90 -14.08 9.54
N CYS A 127 -10.68 -12.77 9.45
CA CYS A 127 -11.74 -11.78 9.58
C CYS A 127 -12.74 -11.95 8.43
N ARG A 128 -14.02 -12.20 8.78
CA ARG A 128 -15.14 -12.34 7.84
C ARG A 128 -15.07 -13.56 6.90
N SER A 129 -14.17 -14.53 7.12
CA SER A 129 -14.10 -15.77 6.33
C SER A 129 -15.46 -16.46 6.18
N ARG A 130 -16.17 -16.68 7.29
CA ARG A 130 -17.53 -17.27 7.30
C ARG A 130 -18.58 -16.48 6.50
N ARG A 131 -18.38 -15.18 6.29
CA ARG A 131 -19.27 -14.37 5.44
C ARG A 131 -18.92 -14.56 3.97
N LEU A 132 -17.64 -14.66 3.65
CA LEU A 132 -17.15 -14.91 2.29
C LEU A 132 -17.49 -16.31 1.80
N GLU A 133 -17.41 -17.32 2.68
CA GLU A 133 -17.79 -18.71 2.39
C GLU A 133 -19.25 -18.86 1.92
N LYS A 134 -20.11 -17.91 2.27
CA LYS A 134 -21.53 -17.90 1.89
C LYS A 134 -21.80 -17.16 0.58
N LEU A 135 -20.79 -16.53 -0.02
CA LEU A 135 -20.95 -15.75 -1.24
C LEU A 135 -20.76 -16.65 -2.47
N GLN A 136 -21.52 -16.33 -3.53
CA GLN A 136 -21.32 -16.93 -4.84
C GLN A 136 -19.93 -16.54 -5.36
N ARG A 137 -19.13 -17.52 -5.76
CA ARG A 137 -17.87 -17.27 -6.47
C ARG A 137 -18.14 -17.11 -7.98
N PRO A 138 -17.35 -16.28 -8.68
CA PRO A 138 -16.22 -15.49 -8.15
C PRO A 138 -16.65 -14.25 -7.33
N ILE A 139 -15.78 -13.78 -6.43
CA ILE A 139 -15.99 -12.60 -5.58
C ILE A 139 -15.10 -11.46 -6.08
N ALA A 140 -15.71 -10.40 -6.59
CA ALA A 140 -15.01 -9.18 -6.98
C ALA A 140 -15.10 -8.14 -5.86
N VAL A 141 -13.97 -7.51 -5.55
CA VAL A 141 -13.90 -6.33 -4.69
C VAL A 141 -13.80 -5.10 -5.57
N ILE A 142 -14.57 -4.06 -5.24
CA ILE A 142 -14.48 -2.75 -5.89
C ILE A 142 -14.11 -1.66 -4.87
N SER A 143 -13.25 -0.74 -5.29
CA SER A 143 -12.94 0.50 -4.54
C SER A 143 -13.24 1.70 -5.44
N PRO A 144 -14.52 2.13 -5.54
CA PRO A 144 -14.95 3.08 -6.56
C PRO A 144 -14.55 4.52 -6.25
N TYR A 145 -14.36 4.86 -4.97
CA TYR A 145 -14.13 6.23 -4.55
C TYR A 145 -12.67 6.51 -4.21
N GLY A 146 -12.25 7.71 -4.57
CA GLY A 146 -10.98 8.26 -4.19
C GLY A 146 -11.09 9.07 -2.91
N GLY A 147 -9.96 9.36 -2.27
CA GLY A 147 -9.94 10.25 -1.13
C GLY A 147 -10.51 11.62 -1.51
N ALA A 148 -11.54 12.08 -0.77
CA ALA A 148 -12.26 13.34 -1.03
C ALA A 148 -11.38 14.59 -1.12
N THR A 149 -10.15 14.53 -0.62
CA THR A 149 -9.15 15.62 -0.64
C THR A 149 -7.99 15.35 -1.60
N SER A 150 -8.15 14.43 -2.55
CA SER A 150 -7.09 14.12 -3.50
C SER A 150 -6.77 15.35 -4.37
N LYS A 151 -5.48 15.68 -4.45
CA LYS A 151 -4.97 16.74 -5.32
C LYS A 151 -4.93 16.34 -6.80
N ILE A 152 -5.26 15.09 -7.12
CA ILE A 152 -5.20 14.52 -8.46
C ILE A 152 -6.54 13.83 -8.75
N PRO A 153 -7.64 14.58 -8.88
CA PRO A 153 -8.97 13.99 -9.10
C PRO A 153 -9.07 13.24 -10.43
N ASN A 154 -8.32 13.67 -11.45
CA ASN A 154 -8.36 13.11 -12.81
C ASN A 154 -7.89 11.64 -12.90
N LYS A 155 -7.24 11.11 -11.85
CA LYS A 155 -6.84 9.70 -11.80
C LYS A 155 -8.00 8.76 -11.44
N PHE A 156 -9.14 9.29 -10.99
CA PHE A 156 -10.27 8.49 -10.57
C PHE A 156 -11.22 8.23 -11.73
N TYR A 157 -11.56 6.96 -11.94
CA TYR A 157 -12.61 6.59 -12.87
C TYR A 157 -13.95 7.20 -12.40
N PRO A 158 -14.74 7.83 -13.29
CA PRO A 158 -15.94 8.58 -12.90
C PRO A 158 -16.93 7.71 -12.11
N VAL A 159 -17.38 8.24 -10.97
CA VAL A 159 -18.20 7.52 -9.99
C VAL A 159 -19.50 7.02 -10.62
N GLU A 160 -20.13 7.84 -11.45
CA GLU A 160 -21.37 7.59 -12.16
C GLU A 160 -21.28 6.42 -13.17
N LYS A 161 -20.06 6.00 -13.54
CA LYS A 161 -19.84 4.86 -14.44
C LYS A 161 -19.65 3.53 -13.71
N TRP A 162 -19.42 3.55 -12.39
CA TRP A 162 -19.27 2.31 -11.61
C TRP A 162 -20.50 1.41 -11.56
N PRO A 163 -21.76 1.91 -11.56
CA PRO A 163 -22.93 1.06 -11.66
C PRO A 163 -22.91 0.12 -12.88
N ALA A 164 -22.35 0.56 -14.02
CA ALA A 164 -22.21 -0.30 -15.20
C ALA A 164 -21.19 -1.43 -14.98
N ILE A 165 -20.09 -1.15 -14.25
CA ILE A 165 -19.12 -2.19 -13.84
C ILE A 165 -19.79 -3.21 -12.90
N VAL A 166 -20.58 -2.74 -11.93
CA VAL A 166 -21.31 -3.61 -11.00
C VAL A 166 -22.32 -4.48 -11.74
N ALA A 167 -23.04 -3.91 -12.71
CA ALA A 167 -23.98 -4.64 -13.55
C ALA A 167 -23.28 -5.74 -14.35
N GLY A 168 -22.19 -5.43 -15.05
CA GLY A 168 -21.43 -6.43 -15.82
C GLY A 168 -20.83 -7.54 -14.94
N LEU A 169 -20.35 -7.20 -13.73
CA LEU A 169 -19.91 -8.22 -12.76
C LEU A 169 -21.06 -9.12 -12.31
N SER A 170 -22.23 -8.54 -12.04
CA SER A 170 -23.43 -9.29 -11.64
C SER A 170 -23.93 -10.21 -12.76
N GLU A 171 -23.95 -9.73 -14.02
CA GLU A 171 -24.27 -10.54 -15.21
C GLU A 171 -23.31 -11.71 -15.38
N ALA A 172 -22.03 -11.51 -15.05
CA ALA A 172 -21.01 -12.55 -15.01
C ALA A 172 -21.06 -13.41 -13.73
N SER A 173 -22.14 -13.32 -12.93
CA SER A 173 -22.37 -14.10 -11.70
C SER A 173 -21.36 -13.86 -10.56
N PHE A 174 -20.73 -12.68 -10.51
CA PHE A 174 -19.87 -12.31 -9.39
C PHE A 174 -20.66 -11.85 -8.17
N SER A 175 -20.23 -12.23 -6.97
CA SER A 175 -20.56 -11.46 -5.77
C SER A 175 -19.69 -10.21 -5.72
N VAL A 176 -20.31 -9.03 -5.54
CA VAL A 176 -19.58 -7.75 -5.55
C VAL A 176 -19.49 -7.16 -4.14
N ILE A 177 -18.27 -6.90 -3.67
CA ILE A 177 -18.00 -6.28 -2.37
C ILE A 177 -17.46 -4.87 -2.59
N GLN A 178 -18.05 -3.86 -1.96
CA GLN A 178 -17.53 -2.50 -2.00
C GLN A 178 -16.67 -2.21 -0.76
N VAL A 179 -15.43 -1.78 -0.97
CA VAL A 179 -14.50 -1.31 0.07
C VAL A 179 -14.19 0.18 -0.11
N GLY A 180 -13.48 0.76 0.86
CA GLY A 180 -13.16 2.19 0.92
C GLY A 180 -13.64 2.83 2.24
N GLU A 181 -13.54 4.14 2.35
CA GLU A 181 -14.04 4.87 3.51
C GLU A 181 -15.50 5.29 3.31
N LYS A 182 -16.32 5.20 4.36
CA LYS A 182 -17.75 5.56 4.27
C LYS A 182 -17.99 7.02 3.87
N LYS A 183 -17.05 7.90 4.21
CA LYS A 183 -17.10 9.34 3.90
C LYS A 183 -16.78 9.68 2.44
N GLU A 184 -16.30 8.73 1.65
CA GLU A 184 -15.87 8.98 0.26
C GLU A 184 -17.03 8.92 -0.73
N GLY A 185 -18.17 8.31 -0.37
CA GLY A 185 -19.35 8.24 -1.23
C GLY A 185 -20.43 7.33 -0.66
N PRO A 186 -21.54 7.10 -1.39
CA PRO A 186 -22.62 6.19 -0.98
C PRO A 186 -22.28 4.70 -1.20
N VAL A 187 -23.17 3.79 -0.82
CA VAL A 187 -23.11 2.39 -1.28
C VAL A 187 -23.64 2.34 -2.71
N LEU A 188 -22.98 1.61 -3.61
CA LEU A 188 -23.51 1.37 -4.95
C LEU A 188 -24.63 0.32 -4.90
N PRO A 189 -25.68 0.42 -5.72
CA PRO A 189 -26.70 -0.63 -5.78
C PRO A 189 -26.09 -2.00 -6.15
N GLY A 190 -26.62 -3.07 -5.56
CA GLY A 190 -26.22 -4.45 -5.90
C GLY A 190 -24.91 -4.95 -5.29
N VAL A 191 -24.29 -4.20 -4.36
CA VAL A 191 -23.02 -4.59 -3.72
C VAL A 191 -23.16 -4.84 -2.23
N ILE A 192 -22.22 -5.60 -1.68
CA ILE A 192 -22.08 -5.84 -0.25
C ILE A 192 -21.21 -4.73 0.37
N ASP A 193 -21.78 -3.91 1.27
CA ASP A 193 -21.07 -2.76 1.87
C ASP A 193 -20.05 -3.20 2.93
N TRP A 194 -18.78 -3.19 2.56
CA TRP A 194 -17.62 -3.47 3.43
C TRP A 194 -16.73 -2.24 3.62
N ARG A 195 -17.28 -1.04 3.46
CA ARG A 195 -16.57 0.21 3.71
C ARG A 195 -16.35 0.47 5.19
N GLY A 196 -15.33 1.27 5.51
CA GLY A 196 -14.98 1.65 6.87
C GLY A 196 -14.33 0.52 7.68
N LEU A 197 -13.78 -0.49 7.01
CA LEU A 197 -13.06 -1.59 7.66
C LEU A 197 -11.70 -1.18 8.22
N GLY A 198 -11.11 -0.11 7.67
CA GLY A 198 -9.69 0.19 7.84
C GLY A 198 -8.82 -0.70 6.95
N TYR A 199 -7.55 -0.33 6.82
CA TYR A 199 -6.68 -0.88 5.79
C TYR A 199 -6.38 -2.38 5.98
N ARG A 200 -5.99 -2.80 7.19
CA ARG A 200 -5.64 -4.20 7.49
C ARG A 200 -6.81 -5.17 7.39
N LYS A 201 -8.01 -4.79 7.85
CA LYS A 201 -9.22 -5.63 7.69
C LYS A 201 -9.68 -5.68 6.24
N SER A 202 -9.46 -4.62 5.47
CA SER A 202 -9.72 -4.66 4.02
C SER A 202 -8.73 -5.56 3.30
N ALA A 203 -7.46 -5.60 3.73
CA ALA A 203 -6.48 -6.56 3.24
C ALA A 203 -6.90 -8.01 3.50
N ALA A 204 -7.36 -8.29 4.73
CA ALA A 204 -7.87 -9.61 5.08
C ALA A 204 -9.09 -10.03 4.25
N ALA A 205 -10.02 -9.10 4.01
CA ALA A 205 -11.16 -9.34 3.12
C ALA A 205 -10.69 -9.68 1.70
N LEU A 206 -9.78 -8.85 1.16
CA LEU A 206 -9.29 -8.98 -0.20
C LEU A 206 -8.52 -10.28 -0.44
N LEU A 207 -7.77 -10.76 0.56
CA LEU A 207 -6.98 -12.02 0.50
C LEU A 207 -7.82 -13.24 0.11
N HIS A 208 -9.13 -13.23 0.40
CA HIS A 208 -10.04 -14.35 0.12
C HIS A 208 -10.93 -14.11 -1.10
N CYS A 209 -10.75 -12.99 -1.81
CA CYS A 209 -11.53 -12.63 -2.99
C CYS A 209 -10.77 -12.98 -4.28
N ASP A 210 -11.48 -13.00 -5.41
CA ASP A 210 -10.95 -13.46 -6.69
C ASP A 210 -10.35 -12.33 -7.54
N ALA A 211 -10.81 -11.09 -7.35
CA ALA A 211 -10.27 -9.93 -8.04
C ALA A 211 -10.53 -8.61 -7.30
N LEU A 212 -9.68 -7.61 -7.56
CA LEU A 212 -9.91 -6.20 -7.25
C LEU A 212 -10.12 -5.40 -8.54
N ILE A 213 -11.15 -4.57 -8.58
CA ILE A 213 -11.29 -3.48 -9.55
C ILE A 213 -11.20 -2.13 -8.82
N THR A 214 -10.24 -1.30 -9.22
CA THR A 214 -10.01 -0.01 -8.57
C THR A 214 -9.44 1.00 -9.57
N HIS A 215 -9.13 2.21 -9.11
CA HIS A 215 -8.29 3.20 -9.78
C HIS A 215 -6.92 3.27 -9.07
N PRO A 216 -5.96 4.09 -9.53
CA PRO A 216 -4.67 4.28 -8.86
C PRO A 216 -4.80 4.77 -7.40
N SER A 217 -4.82 3.82 -6.46
CA SER A 217 -5.06 3.99 -5.03
C SER A 217 -4.19 3.06 -4.19
N GLY A 218 -4.26 3.17 -2.86
CA GLY A 218 -3.63 2.22 -1.96
C GLY A 218 -4.11 0.78 -2.18
N PHE A 219 -5.38 0.57 -2.57
CA PHE A 219 -5.93 -0.76 -2.80
C PHE A 219 -5.27 -1.50 -3.95
N MET A 220 -4.84 -0.81 -5.01
CA MET A 220 -4.05 -1.43 -6.08
C MET A 220 -2.78 -2.07 -5.53
N HIS A 221 -2.01 -1.31 -4.75
CA HIS A 221 -0.79 -1.84 -4.11
C HIS A 221 -1.12 -2.96 -3.12
N LEU A 222 -2.27 -2.87 -2.44
CA LEU A 222 -2.72 -3.90 -1.51
C LEU A 222 -3.02 -5.22 -2.22
N ALA A 223 -3.68 -5.18 -3.39
CA ALA A 223 -3.88 -6.36 -4.22
C ALA A 223 -2.55 -6.95 -4.67
N THR A 224 -1.59 -6.12 -5.09
CA THR A 224 -0.23 -6.59 -5.40
C THR A 224 0.40 -7.30 -4.20
N ALA A 225 0.33 -6.72 -3.00
CA ALA A 225 0.92 -7.30 -1.79
C ALA A 225 0.28 -8.64 -1.36
N LEU A 226 -0.97 -8.87 -1.75
CA LEU A 226 -1.73 -10.08 -1.45
C LEU A 226 -1.75 -11.09 -2.61
N LEU A 227 -1.11 -10.77 -3.74
CA LEU A 227 -1.15 -11.55 -4.97
C LEU A 227 -2.58 -11.77 -5.49
N VAL A 228 -3.45 -10.79 -5.30
CA VAL A 228 -4.83 -10.82 -5.79
C VAL A 228 -4.88 -10.17 -7.18
N PRO A 229 -5.51 -10.82 -8.19
CA PRO A 229 -5.70 -10.22 -9.51
C PRO A 229 -6.32 -8.82 -9.41
N CYS A 230 -5.72 -7.84 -10.08
CA CYS A 230 -6.12 -6.44 -9.97
C CYS A 230 -6.30 -5.80 -11.34
N LEU A 231 -7.50 -5.32 -11.63
CA LEU A 231 -7.77 -4.40 -12.73
C LEU A 231 -7.74 -2.97 -12.20
N THR A 232 -6.74 -2.20 -12.62
CA THR A 232 -6.65 -0.78 -12.27
C THR A 232 -7.06 0.08 -13.46
N LEU A 233 -8.13 0.86 -13.27
CA LEU A 233 -8.64 1.81 -14.24
C LEU A 233 -7.82 3.10 -14.15
N PHE A 234 -6.80 3.21 -15.01
CA PHE A 234 -6.06 4.45 -15.16
C PHE A 234 -6.85 5.44 -16.02
N GLY A 235 -6.82 6.70 -15.61
CA GLY A 235 -7.31 7.84 -16.35
C GLY A 235 -6.41 9.03 -16.13
N GLY A 236 -6.80 10.17 -16.68
CA GLY A 236 -6.04 11.41 -16.63
C GLY A 236 -5.41 11.72 -17.98
N VAL A 237 -5.88 12.82 -18.56
CA VAL A 237 -5.07 13.69 -19.42
C VAL A 237 -4.53 14.80 -18.52
#